data_AF-A0A2V8DAM0-F1
#
_entry.id   AF-A0A2V8DAM0-F1
#
_cell.length_a   1.000
_cell.length_b   1.000
_cell.length_c   1.000
_cell.angle_alpha   90.00
_cell.angle_beta   90.00
_cell.angle_gamma   90.00
#
_symmetry.space_group_name_H-M   'P 1'
#
loop_
_entity.id
_entity.type
_entity.pdbx_description
1 polymer ?
#
loop_
_entity_poly.entity_id
_entity_poly.type
_entity_poly.pdbx_seq_one_letter_code
_entity_poly.pdbx_strand_id
1 'polypeptide(L)'
;MWTLDLDPDFGGNQDSFACGILQEGSKLSLNCKGGAPIVGEVIDQHVTWRMTVGPKNEFTATLRGTVDKDERTIIGTWHLEDDHPRDGKFAMKKLSSK
;
A
#
# COMPACT_ATOMS: atom_id res chain seq x y z
N MET A 1 -2.51 -11.63 -8.41
CA MET A 1 -2.97 -10.24 -8.41
C MET A 1 -3.51 -9.91 -7.02
N TRP A 2 -3.41 -8.68 -6.56
CA TRP A 2 -3.87 -8.24 -5.23
C TRP A 2 -4.95 -7.17 -5.38
N THR A 3 -5.84 -7.08 -4.41
CA THR A 3 -6.73 -5.92 -4.22
C THR A 3 -6.21 -5.12 -3.04
N LEU A 4 -6.05 -3.81 -3.18
CA LEU A 4 -5.76 -2.84 -2.13
C LEU A 4 -7.03 -2.06 -1.81
N ASP A 5 -7.52 -2.20 -0.59
CA ASP A 5 -8.65 -1.45 -0.05
C ASP A 5 -8.12 -0.36 0.90
N LEU A 6 -8.56 0.88 0.71
CA LEU A 6 -8.25 2.03 1.56
C LEU A 6 -9.50 2.48 2.32
N ASP A 7 -9.35 2.72 3.62
CA ASP A 7 -10.42 3.19 4.51
C ASP A 7 -9.88 4.20 5.54
N PRO A 8 -9.96 5.51 5.27
CA PRO A 8 -10.22 6.10 3.95
C PRO A 8 -8.97 6.06 3.05
N ASP A 9 -9.10 6.54 1.81
CA ASP A 9 -8.00 6.96 0.96
C ASP A 9 -7.44 8.33 1.38
N PHE A 10 -6.42 8.81 0.68
CA PHE A 10 -5.80 10.11 0.96
C PHE A 10 -6.72 11.31 0.69
N GLY A 11 -7.85 11.12 0.01
CA GLY A 11 -8.90 12.13 -0.21
C GLY A 11 -10.04 12.07 0.81
N GLY A 12 -10.03 11.10 1.73
CA GLY A 12 -11.09 10.90 2.72
C GLY A 12 -12.25 10.02 2.24
N ASN A 13 -12.10 9.33 1.10
CA ASN A 13 -13.12 8.45 0.52
C ASN A 13 -12.72 6.98 0.63
N GLN A 14 -13.68 6.07 0.64
CA GLN A 14 -13.38 4.66 0.47
C GLN A 14 -12.99 4.37 -0.98
N ASP A 15 -11.86 3.71 -1.23
CA ASP A 15 -11.43 3.31 -2.58
C ASP A 15 -10.76 1.92 -2.58
N SER A 16 -10.80 1.25 -3.73
CA SER A 16 -10.24 -0.07 -3.94
C SER A 16 -9.55 -0.20 -5.31
N PHE A 17 -8.39 -0.84 -5.34
CA PHE A 17 -7.50 -0.90 -6.49
C PHE A 17 -7.02 -2.33 -6.73
N ALA A 18 -7.04 -2.78 -7.99
CA ALA A 18 -6.25 -3.94 -8.39
C ALA A 18 -4.77 -3.54 -8.50
N CYS A 19 -3.91 -4.32 -7.85
CA CYS A 19 -2.47 -4.09 -7.81
C CYS A 19 -1.67 -5.38 -8.10
N GLY A 20 -0.51 -5.23 -8.72
CA GLY A 20 0.54 -6.24 -8.75
C GLY A 20 1.55 -5.98 -7.64
N ILE A 21 2.01 -7.04 -6.97
CA ILE A 21 3.17 -6.98 -6.07
C ILE A 21 4.23 -7.90 -6.67
N LEU A 22 5.44 -7.37 -6.87
CA LEU A 22 6.65 -8.13 -7.17
C LEU A 22 7.57 -8.05 -5.94
N GLN A 23 8.19 -9.18 -5.59
CA GLN A 23 9.15 -9.26 -4.49
C GLN A 23 10.49 -9.80 -4.99
N GLU A 24 11.57 -9.12 -4.60
CA GLU A 24 12.96 -9.53 -4.86
C GLU A 24 13.76 -9.45 -3.56
N GLY A 25 13.89 -10.59 -2.89
CA GLY A 25 14.44 -10.64 -1.52
C GLY A 25 13.55 -9.86 -0.55
N SER A 26 14.12 -8.86 0.13
CA SER A 26 13.37 -7.96 1.01
C SER A 26 12.73 -6.78 0.28
N LYS A 27 13.00 -6.56 -1.00
CA LYS A 27 12.43 -5.43 -1.76
C LYS A 27 11.07 -5.79 -2.33
N LEU A 28 10.14 -4.84 -2.28
CA LEU A 28 8.82 -4.94 -2.90
C LEU A 28 8.61 -3.83 -3.93
N SER A 29 7.91 -4.18 -5.00
CA SER A 29 7.38 -3.23 -5.98
C SER A 29 5.88 -3.42 -6.10
N LEU A 30 5.11 -2.40 -5.77
CA LEU A 30 3.66 -2.35 -5.85
C LEU A 30 3.24 -1.49 -7.07
N ASN A 31 2.45 -2.06 -7.97
CA ASN A 31 1.92 -1.32 -9.13
C ASN A 31 0.39 -1.38 -9.12
N CYS A 32 -0.25 -0.23 -8.94
CA CYS A 32 -1.70 -0.07 -8.92
C CYS A 32 -2.15 0.86 -10.06
N LYS A 33 -3.23 0.51 -10.77
CA LYS A 33 -3.86 1.32 -11.84
C LYS A 33 -2.87 1.89 -12.90
N GLY A 34 -1.77 1.19 -13.20
CA GLY A 34 -0.84 1.55 -14.29
C GLY A 34 0.06 2.77 -14.01
N GLY A 35 0.11 3.23 -12.76
CA GLY A 35 1.02 4.31 -12.33
C GLY A 35 2.48 3.87 -12.21
N ALA A 36 3.33 4.80 -11.77
CA ALA A 36 4.71 4.49 -11.43
C ALA A 36 4.75 3.44 -10.30
N PRO A 37 5.70 2.48 -10.34
CA PRO A 37 5.82 1.49 -9.27
C PRO A 37 6.15 2.16 -7.93
N ILE A 38 5.41 1.78 -6.89
CA ILE A 38 5.67 2.15 -5.51
C ILE A 38 6.66 1.13 -4.94
N VAL A 39 7.82 1.60 -4.48
CA VAL A 39 8.85 0.73 -3.90
C VAL A 39 8.67 0.63 -2.39
N GLY A 40 8.91 -0.56 -1.86
CA GLY A 40 8.86 -0.83 -0.43
C GLY A 40 9.78 -1.95 -0.03
N GLU A 41 9.62 -2.39 1.21
CA GLU A 41 10.41 -3.44 1.82
C GLU A 41 9.55 -4.34 2.69
N VAL A 42 9.96 -5.60 2.82
CA VAL A 42 9.41 -6.57 3.75
C VAL A 42 10.52 -7.20 4.59
N ILE A 43 10.34 -7.18 5.91
CA ILE A 43 11.24 -7.75 6.92
C ILE A 43 10.37 -8.41 7.98
N ASP A 44 10.57 -9.70 8.26
CA ASP A 44 9.85 -10.45 9.30
C ASP A 44 8.32 -10.24 9.27
N GLN A 45 7.71 -10.34 8.08
CA GLN A 45 6.27 -10.11 7.80
C GLN A 45 5.82 -8.64 7.92
N HIS A 46 6.67 -7.71 8.33
CA HIS A 46 6.37 -6.29 8.33
C HIS A 46 6.70 -5.67 6.98
N VAL A 47 5.72 -4.97 6.40
CA VAL A 47 5.82 -4.34 5.11
C VAL A 47 5.81 -2.84 5.27
N THR A 48 6.71 -2.15 4.57
CA THR A 48 6.70 -0.68 4.48
C THR A 48 6.77 -0.26 3.02
N TRP A 49 5.81 0.55 2.57
CA TRP A 49 5.88 1.26 1.29
C TRP A 49 5.92 2.76 1.51
N ARG A 50 6.66 3.47 0.66
CA ARG A 50 6.70 4.93 0.65
C ARG A 50 6.43 5.42 -0.77
N MET A 51 5.54 6.40 -0.90
CA MET A 51 5.20 7.00 -2.19
C MET A 51 4.98 8.50 -2.05
N THR A 52 5.22 9.22 -3.13
CA THR A 52 4.84 10.63 -3.23
C THR A 52 3.45 10.75 -3.82
N VAL A 53 2.65 11.67 -3.27
CA VAL A 53 1.26 11.93 -3.67
C VAL A 53 1.00 13.43 -3.74
N GLY A 54 -0.16 13.80 -4.26
CA GLY A 54 -0.54 15.20 -4.48
C GLY A 54 -0.34 15.65 -5.93
N PRO A 55 -0.92 16.80 -6.34
CA PRO A 55 -0.88 17.27 -7.72
C PRO A 55 0.53 17.50 -8.29
N LYS A 56 1.51 17.73 -7.41
CA LYS A 56 2.92 17.98 -7.73
C LYS A 56 3.85 16.93 -7.11
N ASN A 57 3.31 15.82 -6.59
CA ASN A 57 4.06 14.80 -5.84
C ASN A 57 4.78 15.39 -4.61
N GLU A 58 4.12 16.35 -3.94
CA GLU A 58 4.70 17.14 -2.86
C GLU A 58 4.57 16.49 -1.47
N PHE A 59 3.68 15.52 -1.29
CA PHE A 59 3.43 14.88 -0.01
C PHE A 59 3.96 13.46 0.02
N THR A 60 4.41 13.00 1.20
CA THR A 60 4.90 11.63 1.38
C THR A 60 3.84 10.81 2.11
N ALA A 61 3.38 9.74 1.46
CA ALA A 61 2.55 8.72 2.08
C ALA A 61 3.41 7.51 2.46
N THR A 62 3.29 7.06 3.71
CA THR A 62 3.94 5.84 4.21
C THR A 62 2.88 4.82 4.59
N LEU A 63 2.91 3.64 3.97
CA LEU A 63 2.06 2.50 4.31
C LEU A 63 2.88 1.52 5.14
N ARG A 64 2.35 1.10 6.29
CA ARG A 64 2.95 0.07 7.14
C ARG A 64 1.92 -1.01 7.43
N GLY A 65 2.26 -2.25 7.13
CA GLY A 65 1.35 -3.38 7.33
C GLY A 65 2.08 -4.63 7.78
N THR A 66 1.29 -5.64 8.13
CA THR A 66 1.79 -6.98 8.47
C THR A 66 1.15 -7.99 7.52
N VAL A 67 1.99 -8.83 6.92
CA VAL A 67 1.56 -9.98 6.12
C VAL A 67 1.08 -11.08 7.05
N ASP A 68 -0.06 -11.71 6.75
CA ASP A 68 -0.51 -12.88 7.49
C ASP A 68 0.37 -14.11 7.23
N LYS A 69 0.20 -15.14 8.07
CA LYS A 69 0.99 -16.38 7.99
C LYS A 69 0.78 -17.15 6.68
N ASP A 70 -0.38 -16.98 6.05
CA ASP A 70 -0.72 -17.61 4.79
C ASP A 70 -0.24 -16.81 3.58
N GLU A 71 0.40 -15.65 3.81
CA GLU A 71 0.85 -14.69 2.81
C GLU A 71 -0.25 -14.25 1.84
N ARG A 72 -1.50 -14.20 2.29
CA ARG A 72 -2.68 -13.85 1.48
C ARG A 72 -3.20 -12.47 1.80
N THR A 73 -2.91 -11.96 2.99
CA THR A 73 -3.48 -10.72 3.48
C THR A 73 -2.37 -9.83 4.03
N ILE A 74 -2.46 -8.53 3.76
CA ILE A 74 -1.64 -7.52 4.41
C ILE A 74 -2.60 -6.53 5.06
N ILE A 75 -2.50 -6.32 6.36
CA ILE A 75 -3.33 -5.34 7.07
C ILE A 75 -2.42 -4.30 7.68
N GLY A 76 -2.79 -3.04 7.53
CA GLY A 76 -1.94 -1.96 7.96
C GLY A 76 -2.63 -0.61 8.06
N THR A 77 -1.80 0.39 8.30
CA THR A 77 -2.18 1.80 8.28
C THR A 77 -1.33 2.55 7.29
N TRP A 78 -1.87 3.65 6.78
CA TRP A 78 -1.10 4.65 6.08
C TRP A 78 -1.04 5.92 6.90
N HIS A 79 0.06 6.64 6.75
CA HIS A 79 0.27 7.98 7.27
C HIS A 79 0.64 8.90 6.11
N LEU A 80 -0.02 10.05 6.02
CA LEU A 80 0.27 11.08 5.03
C LEU A 80 0.81 12.32 5.74
N GLU A 81 2.04 12.68 5.38
CA GLU A 81 2.68 13.91 5.84
C GLU A 81 2.35 15.04 4.86
N ASP A 82 1.31 15.81 5.18
CA ASP A 82 0.94 17.08 4.55
C ASP A 82 0.77 18.18 5.62
N ASP A 83 0.19 19.33 5.27
CA ASP A 83 -0.06 20.44 6.21
C ASP A 83 -0.99 20.06 7.39
N HIS A 84 -1.78 18.99 7.24
CA HIS A 84 -2.70 18.46 8.24
C HIS A 84 -2.52 16.94 8.30
N PRO A 85 -1.51 16.42 9.03
CA PRO A 85 -1.16 15.01 9.01
C PRO A 85 -2.37 14.10 9.23
N ARG A 86 -2.49 13.07 8.38
CA ARG A 86 -3.65 12.18 8.33
C ARG A 86 -3.22 10.73 8.37
N ASP A 87 -4.09 9.92 8.94
CA ASP A 87 -3.95 8.48 9.01
C ASP A 87 -5.19 7.80 8.45
N GLY A 88 -4.99 6.58 7.96
CA GLY A 88 -6.08 5.69 7.61
C GLY A 88 -5.64 4.24 7.64
N LYS A 89 -6.58 3.35 7.33
CA LYS A 89 -6.33 1.91 7.29
C LYS A 89 -6.25 1.43 5.85
N PHE A 90 -5.53 0.34 5.66
CA PHE A 90 -5.59 -0.40 4.41
C PHE A 90 -5.61 -1.90 4.65
N ALA A 91 -6.19 -2.62 3.69
CA ALA A 91 -6.07 -4.06 3.59
C ALA A 91 -5.68 -4.43 2.16
N MET A 92 -4.71 -5.32 2.00
CA MET A 92 -4.43 -5.97 0.73
C MET A 92 -4.79 -7.45 0.80
N LYS A 93 -5.44 -7.96 -0.25
CA LYS A 93 -5.81 -9.37 -0.36
C LYS A 93 -5.35 -9.97 -1.68
N LYS A 94 -4.65 -11.12 -1.67
CA LYS A 94 -4.38 -11.89 -2.89
C LYS A 94 -5.71 -12.33 -3.47
N LEU A 95 -5.95 -12.01 -4.74
CA LEU A 95 -7.02 -12.62 -5.51
C LEU A 95 -6.67 -14.09 -5.70
N SER A 96 -7.48 -14.98 -5.15
CA SER A 96 -7.37 -16.41 -5.37
C SER A 96 -7.60 -16.69 -6.86
N SER A 97 -6.60 -17.25 -7.54
CA SER A 97 -6.83 -17.86 -8.85
C SER A 97 -7.77 -19.04 -8.66
N LYS A 98 -8.89 -19.07 -9.40
CA LYS A 98 -9.70 -20.28 -9.57
C LYS A 98 -8.98 -21.28 -10.46
#